data_AF-A0A935MY61-F1
#
_entry.id   AF-A0A935MY61-F1
#
_cell.length_a   1.000
_cell.length_b   1.000
_cell.length_c   1.000
_cell.angle_alpha   90.00
_cell.angle_beta   90.00
_cell.angle_gamma   90.00
#
_symmetry.space_group_name_H-M   'P 1'
#
loop_
_entity.id
_entity.type
_entity.pdbx_description
1 polymer ?
#
loop_
_entity_poly.entity_id
_entity_poly.type
_entity_poly.pdbx_seq_one_letter_code
_entity_poly.pdbx_strand_id
1 'polypeptide(L)'
;MDEELARVLKEGFTVEEVELAKAGYLEARRIARGQDKALAERLVNYLHRNRTLQWDIAFEKNIAGLTPELISNALRRYFDITKLTQVKAGDFANTKSVKSAQ
;
A
#
# COMPACT_ATOMS: atom_id res chain seq x y z
N MET A 1 -2.69 3.99 -15.15
CA MET A 1 -3.08 4.17 -13.73
C MET A 1 -4.59 4.05 -13.61
N ASP A 2 -5.35 4.86 -14.33
CA ASP A 2 -6.82 4.86 -14.22
C ASP A 2 -7.45 3.53 -14.68
N GLU A 3 -6.94 2.91 -15.76
CA GLU A 3 -7.40 1.59 -16.24
C GLU A 3 -7.16 0.46 -15.23
N GLU A 4 -5.96 0.41 -14.65
CA GLU A 4 -5.58 -0.59 -13.64
C GLU A 4 -6.43 -0.45 -12.37
N LEU A 5 -6.66 0.78 -11.91
CA LEU A 5 -7.50 1.04 -10.74
C LEU A 5 -8.97 0.67 -11.00
N ALA A 6 -9.49 1.00 -12.19
CA ALA A 6 -10.84 0.61 -12.59
C ALA A 6 -11.01 -0.91 -12.68
N ARG A 7 -10.00 -1.61 -13.23
CA ARG A 7 -9.97 -3.07 -13.28
C ARG A 7 -10.01 -3.68 -11.88
N VAL A 8 -9.11 -3.25 -10.98
CA VAL A 8 -9.06 -3.79 -9.61
C VAL A 8 -10.35 -3.46 -8.84
N LEU A 9 -10.95 -2.29 -9.03
CA LEU A 9 -12.23 -1.97 -8.41
C LEU A 9 -13.37 -2.88 -8.91
N LYS A 10 -13.32 -3.31 -10.17
CA LYS A 10 -14.31 -4.21 -10.77
C LYS A 10 -14.06 -5.67 -10.41
N GLU A 11 -12.86 -6.16 -10.66
CA GLU A 11 -12.48 -7.58 -10.66
C GLU A 11 -11.89 -8.03 -9.32
N GLY A 12 -11.36 -7.10 -8.51
CA GLY A 12 -10.67 -7.41 -7.26
C GLY A 12 -9.23 -7.89 -7.49
N PHE A 13 -8.63 -8.47 -6.45
CA PHE A 13 -7.30 -9.07 -6.50
C PHE A 13 -7.37 -10.60 -6.56
N THR A 14 -6.37 -11.25 -7.16
CA THR A 14 -6.25 -12.72 -7.12
C THR A 14 -5.70 -13.20 -5.77
N VAL A 15 -5.85 -14.49 -5.49
CA VAL A 15 -5.28 -15.11 -4.28
C VAL A 15 -3.76 -15.05 -4.34
N GLU A 16 -3.17 -15.36 -5.48
CA GLU A 16 -1.73 -15.41 -5.70
C GLU A 16 -1.09 -14.03 -5.51
N GLU A 17 -1.72 -12.97 -6.03
CA GLU A 17 -1.26 -11.59 -5.86
C GLU A 17 -1.26 -11.18 -4.39
N VAL A 18 -2.33 -11.51 -3.66
CA VAL A 18 -2.48 -11.15 -2.25
C VAL A 18 -1.50 -11.92 -1.39
N GLU A 19 -1.29 -13.22 -1.63
CA GLU A 19 -0.30 -14.01 -0.89
C GLU A 19 1.12 -13.50 -1.12
N LEU A 20 1.49 -13.23 -2.38
CA LEU A 20 2.81 -12.68 -2.71
C LEU A 20 3.03 -11.31 -2.07
N ALA A 21 2.03 -10.42 -2.14
CA ALA A 21 2.09 -9.08 -1.55
C ALA A 21 2.19 -9.14 -0.02
N LYS A 22 1.43 -10.02 0.65
CA LYS A 22 1.52 -10.24 2.10
C LYS A 22 2.92 -10.69 2.51
N ALA A 23 3.45 -11.71 1.83
CA ALA A 23 4.79 -12.23 2.09
C ALA A 23 5.86 -11.15 1.93
N GLY A 24 5.85 -10.41 0.81
CA GLY A 24 6.79 -9.33 0.55
C GLY A 24 6.71 -8.20 1.58
N TYR A 25 5.50 -7.81 1.98
CA TYR A 25 5.30 -6.76 2.98
C TYR A 25 5.79 -7.19 4.38
N LEU A 26 5.45 -8.41 4.81
CA LEU A 26 5.91 -8.94 6.11
C LEU A 26 7.44 -9.09 6.15
N GLU A 27 8.06 -9.51 5.05
CA GLU A 27 9.50 -9.61 4.94
C GLU A 27 10.18 -8.22 5.00
N ALA A 28 9.65 -7.23 4.28
CA ALA A 28 10.15 -5.86 4.36
C ALA A 28 10.10 -5.31 5.79
N ARG A 29 9.03 -5.61 6.55
CA ARG A 29 8.94 -5.24 7.97
C ARG A 29 9.97 -5.96 8.83
N ARG A 30 10.24 -7.24 8.56
CA ARG A 30 11.27 -8.03 9.25
C ARG A 30 12.66 -7.43 9.04
N ILE A 31 13.00 -7.10 7.80
CA ILE A 31 14.26 -6.45 7.44
C ILE A 31 14.38 -5.10 8.14
N ALA A 32 13.35 -4.24 8.05
CA ALA A 32 13.36 -2.94 8.69
C ALA A 32 13.52 -3.02 10.21
N ARG A 33 12.99 -4.06 10.87
CA ARG A 33 13.17 -4.28 12.31
C ARG A 33 14.60 -4.69 12.68
N GLY A 34 15.36 -5.29 11.76
CA GLY A 34 16.76 -5.65 11.96
C GLY A 34 17.74 -4.50 11.73
N GLN A 35 17.27 -3.33 11.31
CA GLN A 35 18.10 -2.14 11.08
C GLN A 35 17.99 -1.18 12.26
N ASP A 36 19.11 -0.89 12.93
CA ASP A 36 19.14 -0.08 14.16
C ASP A 36 18.42 1.26 14.01
N LYS A 37 18.70 1.99 12.93
CA LYS A 37 18.07 3.29 12.65
C LYS A 37 16.55 3.16 12.57
N ALA A 38 16.06 2.21 11.78
CA ALA A 38 14.62 2.01 11.59
C ALA A 38 13.93 1.50 12.86
N LEU A 39 14.61 0.67 13.67
CA LEU A 39 14.11 0.22 14.96
C LEU A 39 14.03 1.39 15.96
N ALA A 40 15.07 2.23 16.04
CA ALA A 40 15.08 3.40 16.91
C ALA A 40 13.96 4.40 16.54
N GLU A 41 13.81 4.72 15.26
CA GLU A 41 12.74 5.60 14.77
C GLU A 41 11.34 5.05 15.09
N ARG A 42 11.15 3.72 14.97
CA ARG A 42 9.90 3.06 15.35
C ARG A 42 9.62 3.19 16.84
N LEU A 43 10.61 2.91 17.69
CA LEU A 43 10.47 2.99 19.14
C LEU A 43 10.14 4.41 19.59
N VAL A 44 10.78 5.44 19.02
CA VAL A 44 10.45 6.85 19.28
C VAL A 44 8.99 7.16 18.91
N ASN A 45 8.53 6.73 17.73
CA ASN A 45 7.15 6.89 17.31
C ASN A 45 6.16 6.17 18.25
N TYR A 46 6.55 5.01 18.77
CA TYR A 46 5.73 4.21 19.66
C TYR A 46 5.62 4.79 21.05
N LEU A 47 6.71 5.35 21.59
CA LEU A 47 6.69 6.11 22.84
C LEU A 47 5.68 7.26 22.75
N HIS A 48 5.69 8.01 21.64
CA HIS A 48 4.74 9.10 21.42
C HIS A 48 3.28 8.61 21.32
N ARG A 49 3.05 7.40 20.78
CA ARG A 49 1.72 6.83 20.56
C ARG A 49 1.26 5.87 21.67
N ASN A 50 2.00 5.75 22.76
CA ASN A 50 1.79 4.75 23.82
C ASN A 50 1.65 3.31 23.28
N ARG A 51 2.54 2.92 22.38
CA ARG A 51 2.60 1.57 21.79
C ARG A 51 3.86 0.84 22.22
N THR A 52 3.83 -0.48 22.10
CA THR A 52 5.00 -1.35 22.21
C THR A 52 5.10 -2.23 20.96
N LEU A 53 6.17 -3.02 20.82
CA LEU A 53 6.31 -4.00 19.73
C LEU A 53 5.20 -5.08 19.75
N GLN A 54 4.41 -5.19 20.82
CA GLN A 54 3.20 -6.03 20.81
C GLN A 54 2.18 -5.55 19.76
N TRP A 55 2.15 -4.25 19.48
CA TRP A 55 1.33 -3.69 18.42
C TRP A 55 1.74 -4.24 17.04
N ASP A 56 3.05 -4.40 16.80
CA ASP A 56 3.54 -5.00 15.55
C ASP A 56 3.10 -6.44 15.41
N ILE A 57 3.18 -7.24 16.48
CA ILE A 57 2.76 -8.64 16.45
C ILE A 57 1.28 -8.74 16.07
N ALA A 58 0.42 -7.93 16.71
CA ALA A 58 -1.00 -7.90 16.39
C ALA A 58 -1.26 -7.40 14.95
N PHE A 59 -0.53 -6.37 14.52
CA PHE A 59 -0.66 -5.82 13.17
C PHE A 59 -0.22 -6.83 12.10
N GLU A 60 0.94 -7.46 12.26
CA GLU A 60 1.47 -8.47 11.32
C GLU A 60 0.56 -9.70 11.25
N LYS A 61 -0.04 -10.11 12.38
CA LYS A 61 -1.07 -11.16 12.40
C LYS A 61 -2.30 -10.78 11.58
N ASN A 62 -2.77 -9.53 11.70
CA ASN A 62 -3.90 -9.04 10.91
C ASN A 62 -3.57 -8.99 9.42
N ILE A 63 -2.35 -8.58 9.05
CA ILE A 63 -1.90 -8.60 7.64
C ILE A 63 -1.88 -10.03 7.09
N ALA A 64 -1.31 -10.98 7.83
CA ALA A 64 -1.26 -12.38 7.41
C ALA A 64 -2.67 -12.97 7.15
N GLY A 65 -3.66 -12.54 7.94
CA GLY A 65 -5.05 -12.95 7.83
C GLY A 65 -5.88 -12.21 6.76
N LEU A 66 -5.30 -11.28 5.99
CA LEU A 66 -6.04 -10.62 4.92
C LEU A 66 -6.39 -11.59 3.78
N THR A 67 -7.62 -11.48 3.28
CA THR A 67 -8.12 -12.19 2.09
C THR A 67 -8.34 -11.20 0.93
N PRO A 68 -8.35 -11.67 -0.33
CA PRO A 68 -8.62 -10.82 -1.48
C PRO A 68 -9.95 -10.08 -1.40
N GLU A 69 -10.99 -10.69 -0.82
CA GLU A 69 -12.31 -10.08 -0.66
C GLU A 69 -12.27 -8.94 0.35
N LEU A 70 -11.58 -9.11 1.48
CA LEU A 70 -11.44 -8.07 2.50
C LEU A 70 -10.70 -6.86 1.92
N ILE A 71 -9.64 -7.10 1.15
CA ILE A 71 -8.85 -6.03 0.51
C ILE A 71 -9.69 -5.33 -0.56
N SER A 72 -10.37 -6.08 -1.43
CA SER A 72 -11.18 -5.53 -2.52
C SER A 72 -12.37 -4.72 -1.99
N ASN A 73 -13.01 -5.18 -0.92
CA ASN A 73 -14.10 -4.45 -0.27
C ASN A 73 -13.61 -3.16 0.40
N ALA A 74 -12.45 -3.19 1.07
CA ALA A 74 -11.84 -2.00 1.63
C ALA A 74 -11.49 -0.99 0.53
N LEU A 75 -10.91 -1.44 -0.58
CA LEU A 75 -10.60 -0.61 -1.73
C LEU A 75 -11.85 0.11 -2.25
N ARG A 76 -12.92 -0.63 -2.55
CA ARG A 76 -14.19 -0.06 -3.05
C ARG A 76 -14.83 0.93 -2.07
N ARG A 77 -14.64 0.74 -0.77
CA ARG A 77 -15.21 1.60 0.27
C ARG A 77 -14.48 2.94 0.40
N TYR A 78 -13.15 2.93 0.28
CA TYR A 78 -12.32 4.08 0.61
C TYR A 78 -11.72 4.80 -0.60
N PHE A 79 -11.64 4.14 -1.77
CA PHE A 79 -11.17 4.76 -2.99
C PHE A 79 -12.33 5.26 -3.84
N ASP A 80 -12.44 6.58 -3.90
CA ASP A 80 -13.31 7.30 -4.83
C ASP A 80 -12.44 7.92 -5.92
N ILE A 81 -12.47 7.35 -7.12
CA ILE A 81 -11.68 7.83 -8.27
C ILE A 81 -11.99 9.29 -8.58
N THR A 82 -13.21 9.75 -8.33
CA THR A 82 -13.62 11.13 -8.63
C THR A 82 -12.91 12.16 -7.74
N LYS A 83 -12.34 11.71 -6.61
CA LYS A 83 -11.59 12.55 -5.66
C LYS A 83 -10.07 12.43 -5.84
N LEU A 84 -9.62 11.67 -6.83
CA LEU A 84 -8.19 11.47 -7.08
C LEU A 84 -7.58 12.74 -7.67
N THR A 85 -6.61 13.32 -6.96
CA THR A 85 -5.83 14.46 -7.47
C THR A 85 -4.51 13.94 -8.05
N GLN A 86 -4.29 14.15 -9.36
CA GLN A 86 -3.03 13.83 -10.01
C GLN A 86 -2.19 15.10 -10.21
N VAL A 87 -0.98 15.10 -9.66
CA VAL A 87 -0.02 16.20 -9.82
C VAL A 87 1.16 15.68 -10.64
N LYS A 88 1.47 16.35 -11.75
CA LYS A 88 2.63 16.08 -12.61
C LYS A 88 3.55 17.31 -12.59
N ALA A 89 4.82 17.13 -12.23
CA ALA A 89 5.81 18.19 -12.18
C ALA A 89 7.04 17.80 -13.00
N GLY A 90 7.49 18.69 -13.88
CA GLY A 90 8.63 18.48 -14.77
C GLY A 90 8.75 19.57 -15.83
N ASP A 91 9.88 19.57 -16.56
CA ASP A 91 10.02 20.34 -17.79
C ASP A 91 9.36 19.58 -18.95
N PHE A 92 8.17 20.03 -19.35
CA PHE A 92 7.40 19.40 -20.43
C PHE A 92 7.71 19.99 -21.81
N ALA A 93 8.58 21.01 -21.91
CA ALA A 93 8.80 21.79 -23.12
C ALA A 93 9.39 20.99 -24.30
N ASN A 94 9.91 19.78 -24.06
CA ASN A 94 10.44 18.88 -25.10
C ASN A 94 9.69 17.54 -25.26
N THR A 95 8.48 17.41 -24.71
CA THR A 95 7.69 16.19 -24.90
C THR A 95 6.77 16.32 -26.13
N LYS A 96 7.15 15.69 -27.25
CA LYS A 96 6.22 15.45 -28.36
C LYS A 96 4.96 14.78 -27.80
N SER A 97 3.82 15.42 -28.01
CA SER A 97 2.50 14.99 -27.57
C SER A 97 2.22 13.54 -27.98
N VAL A 98 2.38 12.59 -27.06
CA VAL A 98 1.72 11.29 -27.19
C VAL A 98 0.28 11.53 -26.76
N LYS A 99 -0.62 11.65 -27.74
CA LYS A 99 -2.06 11.71 -27.50
C LYS A 99 -2.48 10.47 -26.70
N SER A 100 -3.02 10.68 -25.51
CA SER A 100 -3.81 9.67 -24.81
C SER A 100 -5.12 9.47 -25.58
N ALA A 101 -5.29 8.30 -26.17
CA ALA A 101 -6.56 7.88 -26.78
C ALA A 101 -7.62 7.71 -25.68
N GLN A 102 -8.82 8.20 -25.99
CA GLN A 102 -10.05 8.03 -25.23
C GLN A 102 -10.54 6.58 -25.28
#